data_AF-A0ABD0X6S3-F1
#
_entry.id   AF-A0ABD0X6S3-F1
#
_cell.length_a   1.000
_cell.length_b   1.000
_cell.length_c   1.000
_cell.angle_alpha   90.00
_cell.angle_beta   90.00
_cell.angle_gamma   90.00
#
_symmetry.space_group_name_H-M   'P 1'
#
loop_
_entity.id
_entity.type
_entity.pdbx_description
1 polymer ?
#
loop_
_entity_poly.entity_id
_entity_poly.type
_entity_poly.pdbx_seq_one_letter_code
_entity_poly.pdbx_strand_id
1 'polypeptide(L)'
;MVSLILCYVLGLLRLTVALPPLASSDPCVLELEELRREVRILENKLLIGAWQLTHLKMRSYIATPLRPSTNQTEKYKTGLLDALPAAGSLIVYDRDCSELYERLRPASGFYRIRPRVDQDPVLAFCDMDDGGGWTVLQRRRHGKVDFDRDWVDYRDGFGDFKLWNDEFWLGNEHIHSLVKDGENLVKIDLMDWSGEKRQVYYQNFRITDEKDSYRLWYGLYSGTGGDGLCGGRGMLEQWSSCASGMQFSTRDQDHDRYLQGSCAQENKGGWWYNRCHAANLNGKFYHGGLYKGRYDNGVVWGTWQGLWYSLRHTSIKLRPLLSLDNLAGSGAVPDV
;
A
#
# COMPACT_ATOMS: atom_id res chain seq x y z
N MET A 1 25.09 -39.57 54.37
CA MET A 1 25.66 -39.63 53.01
C MET A 1 24.59 -39.94 51.95
N VAL A 2 23.46 -39.22 51.94
CA VAL A 2 22.40 -39.36 50.90
C VAL A 2 21.80 -38.00 50.48
N SER A 3 22.14 -36.89 51.14
CA SER A 3 21.51 -35.58 50.88
C SER A 3 22.32 -34.61 50.01
N LEU A 4 23.37 -35.08 49.34
CA LEU A 4 24.22 -34.27 48.44
C LEU A 4 24.16 -34.72 46.96
N ILE A 5 23.49 -35.82 46.66
CA ILE A 5 23.40 -36.35 45.29
C ILE A 5 22.15 -35.81 44.55
N LEU A 6 21.11 -35.38 45.27
CA LEU A 6 19.88 -34.85 44.64
C LEU A 6 20.03 -33.43 44.06
N CYS A 7 21.00 -32.63 44.54
CA CYS A 7 21.30 -31.31 43.96
C CYS A 7 22.19 -31.39 42.71
N TYR A 8 22.89 -32.51 42.47
CA TYR A 8 23.74 -32.67 41.29
C TYR A 8 22.96 -33.18 40.07
N VAL A 9 21.85 -33.91 40.28
CA VAL A 9 21.01 -34.44 39.19
C VAL A 9 20.00 -33.41 38.65
N LEU A 10 19.66 -32.37 39.43
CA LEU A 10 18.85 -31.23 38.94
C LEU A 10 19.68 -30.05 38.40
N GLY A 11 21.02 -30.13 38.49
CA GLY A 11 21.96 -29.12 37.98
C GLY A 11 22.50 -29.40 36.57
N LEU A 12 22.22 -30.57 35.98
CA LEU A 12 22.77 -30.99 34.69
C LEU A 12 21.74 -31.05 33.54
N LEU A 13 20.66 -30.27 33.65
CA LEU A 13 19.68 -30.04 32.58
C LEU A 13 19.49 -28.53 32.32
N ARG A 14 20.61 -27.83 32.15
CA ARG A 14 20.66 -26.54 31.43
C ARG A 14 21.88 -26.48 30.52
N LEU A 15 22.04 -27.51 29.69
CA LEU A 15 22.69 -27.34 28.38
C LEU A 15 21.64 -26.74 27.45
N THR A 16 21.46 -25.42 27.50
CA THR A 16 20.97 -24.71 26.33
C THR A 16 22.10 -24.74 25.33
N VAL A 17 22.04 -25.70 24.41
CA VAL A 17 22.71 -25.57 23.12
C VAL A 17 22.21 -24.25 22.55
N ALA A 18 23.04 -23.22 22.60
CA ALA A 18 22.81 -22.03 21.82
C ALA A 18 22.93 -22.47 20.36
N LEU A 19 21.78 -22.71 19.73
CA LEU A 19 21.69 -22.75 18.28
C LEU A 19 22.32 -21.45 17.77
N PRO A 20 23.31 -21.51 16.86
CA PRO A 20 23.81 -20.30 16.24
C PRO A 20 22.64 -19.61 15.53
N PRO A 21 22.64 -18.26 15.44
CA PRO A 21 21.62 -17.56 14.65
C PRO A 21 21.64 -18.14 13.23
N LEU A 22 20.50 -18.66 12.80
CA LEU A 22 20.30 -19.21 11.46
C LEU A 22 20.73 -18.15 10.46
N ALA A 23 21.75 -18.47 9.67
CA ALA A 23 22.23 -17.61 8.60
C ALA A 23 21.11 -17.40 7.58
N SER A 24 21.05 -16.20 7.01
CA SER A 24 20.08 -15.75 5.99
C SER A 24 20.20 -16.46 4.63
N SER A 25 20.73 -17.68 4.60
CA SER A 25 21.03 -18.49 3.42
C SER A 25 20.75 -19.99 3.64
N ASP A 26 19.89 -20.32 4.61
CA ASP A 26 19.40 -21.69 4.80
C ASP A 26 18.41 -22.06 3.67
N PRO A 27 18.69 -23.10 2.85
CA PRO A 27 17.82 -23.50 1.74
C PRO A 27 16.35 -23.71 2.15
N CYS A 28 16.12 -24.15 3.40
CA CYS A 28 14.79 -24.38 3.94
C CYS A 28 13.98 -23.08 4.14
N VAL A 29 14.65 -21.97 4.48
CA VAL A 29 14.00 -20.65 4.66
C VAL A 29 13.57 -20.10 3.30
N LEU A 30 14.44 -20.24 2.28
CA LEU A 30 14.14 -19.83 0.91
C LEU A 30 12.97 -20.64 0.32
N GLU A 31 12.96 -21.96 0.49
CA GLU A 31 11.83 -22.82 0.08
C GLU A 31 10.53 -22.44 0.81
N LEU A 32 10.60 -22.15 2.11
CA LEU A 32 9.43 -21.73 2.88
C LEU A 32 8.87 -20.38 2.41
N GLU A 33 9.72 -19.45 2.03
CA GLU A 33 9.33 -18.15 1.46
C GLU A 33 8.69 -18.32 0.07
N GLU A 34 9.25 -19.19 -0.77
CA GLU A 34 8.70 -19.53 -2.08
C GLU A 34 7.32 -20.20 -1.94
N LEU A 35 7.19 -21.18 -1.04
CA LEU A 35 5.91 -21.81 -0.71
C LEU A 35 4.88 -20.81 -0.19
N ARG A 36 5.29 -19.88 0.69
CA ARG A 36 4.40 -18.80 1.17
C ARG A 36 3.98 -17.86 0.04
N ARG A 37 4.87 -17.56 -0.92
CA ARG A 37 4.54 -16.79 -2.12
C ARG A 37 3.51 -17.55 -2.96
N GLU A 38 3.73 -18.83 -3.23
CA GLU A 38 2.79 -19.65 -3.99
C GLU A 38 1.43 -19.73 -3.31
N VAL A 39 1.38 -19.92 -1.99
CA VAL A 39 0.13 -19.92 -1.21
C VAL A 39 -0.58 -18.58 -1.37
N ARG A 40 0.10 -17.44 -1.28
CA ARG A 40 -0.52 -16.12 -1.47
C ARG A 40 -1.03 -15.91 -2.90
N ILE A 41 -0.27 -16.35 -3.90
CA ILE A 41 -0.71 -16.34 -5.30
C ILE A 41 -1.96 -17.22 -5.46
N LEU A 42 -1.98 -18.40 -4.83
CA LEU A 42 -3.12 -19.31 -4.86
C LEU A 42 -4.32 -18.76 -4.11
N GLU A 43 -4.14 -18.09 -2.98
CA GLU A 43 -5.20 -17.39 -2.25
C GLU A 43 -5.79 -16.26 -3.07
N ASN A 44 -4.94 -15.47 -3.74
CA ASN A 44 -5.38 -14.43 -4.67
C ASN A 44 -6.15 -15.06 -5.85
N LYS A 45 -5.64 -16.14 -6.45
CA LYS A 45 -6.32 -16.89 -7.51
C LYS A 45 -7.63 -17.51 -7.05
N LEU A 46 -7.70 -18.02 -5.82
CA LEU A 46 -8.89 -18.61 -5.22
C LEU A 46 -9.94 -17.52 -4.96
N LEU A 47 -9.52 -16.39 -4.39
CA LEU A 47 -10.36 -15.22 -4.21
C LEU A 47 -10.92 -14.82 -5.58
N ILE A 48 -10.05 -14.60 -6.57
CA ILE A 48 -10.38 -14.34 -7.97
C ILE A 48 -11.42 -15.35 -8.50
N GLY A 49 -11.23 -16.65 -8.28
CA GLY A 49 -12.12 -17.72 -8.73
C GLY A 49 -13.49 -17.70 -8.02
N ALA A 50 -13.52 -17.43 -6.71
CA ALA A 50 -14.75 -17.27 -5.96
C ALA A 50 -15.57 -16.06 -6.46
N TRP A 51 -14.90 -14.96 -6.79
CA TRP A 51 -15.53 -13.80 -7.43
C TRP A 51 -16.08 -14.15 -8.82
N GLN A 52 -15.31 -14.86 -9.65
CA GLN A 52 -15.75 -15.32 -10.98
C GLN A 52 -17.01 -16.19 -10.87
N LEU A 53 -17.03 -17.14 -9.93
CA LEU A 53 -18.17 -18.00 -9.70
C LEU A 53 -19.40 -17.20 -9.25
N THR A 54 -19.21 -16.20 -8.40
CA THR A 54 -20.27 -15.32 -7.92
C THR A 54 -20.84 -14.46 -9.06
N HIS A 55 -19.99 -13.94 -9.94
CA HIS A 55 -20.39 -13.20 -11.12
C HIS A 55 -21.18 -14.05 -12.13
N LEU A 56 -20.70 -15.28 -12.41
CA LEU A 56 -21.40 -16.24 -13.27
C LEU A 56 -22.77 -16.62 -12.70
N LYS A 57 -22.85 -16.85 -11.39
CA LYS A 57 -24.13 -17.07 -10.70
C LYS A 57 -25.07 -15.87 -10.89
N MET A 58 -24.63 -14.65 -10.59
CA MET A 58 -25.47 -13.45 -10.79
C MET A 58 -25.96 -13.28 -12.25
N ARG A 59 -25.10 -13.53 -13.25
CA ARG A 59 -25.52 -13.49 -14.67
C ARG A 59 -26.50 -14.61 -15.04
N SER A 60 -26.34 -15.81 -14.48
CA SER A 60 -27.28 -16.92 -14.71
C SER A 60 -28.69 -16.63 -14.15
N TYR A 61 -28.79 -15.91 -13.03
CA TYR A 61 -30.08 -15.50 -12.46
C TYR A 61 -30.78 -14.38 -13.24
N ILE A 62 -30.04 -13.57 -14.00
CA ILE A 62 -30.60 -12.50 -14.85
C ILE A 62 -31.08 -13.05 -16.22
N ALA A 63 -30.64 -14.24 -16.63
CA ALA A 63 -30.99 -14.87 -17.91
C ALA A 63 -32.28 -15.71 -17.87
N THR A 64 -33.22 -15.42 -16.97
CA THR A 64 -34.54 -16.07 -16.96
C THR A 64 -35.54 -15.21 -17.77
N PRO A 65 -36.26 -15.73 -18.78
CA PRO A 65 -37.16 -14.91 -19.59
C PRO A 65 -38.33 -14.36 -18.77
N LEU A 66 -38.58 -13.05 -18.91
CA LEU A 66 -39.75 -12.35 -18.37
C LEU A 66 -41.06 -13.03 -18.80
N ARG A 67 -41.88 -13.45 -17.82
CA ARG A 67 -43.33 -13.64 -17.98
C ARG A 67 -44.05 -12.43 -17.35
N PRO A 68 -45.10 -11.87 -17.98
CA PRO A 68 -45.77 -10.69 -17.44
C PRO A 68 -46.91 -11.03 -16.47
N SER A 69 -47.09 -10.12 -15.49
CA SER A 69 -48.25 -9.92 -14.58
C SER A 69 -48.37 -10.92 -13.41
N THR A 70 -48.64 -10.56 -12.15
CA THR A 70 -49.40 -9.43 -11.56
C THR A 70 -49.08 -9.28 -10.05
N ASN A 71 -49.15 -8.03 -9.57
CA ASN A 71 -49.59 -7.55 -8.23
C ASN A 71 -49.28 -8.34 -6.93
N GLN A 72 -48.42 -7.78 -6.08
CA GLN A 72 -48.71 -7.23 -4.73
C GLN A 72 -47.46 -7.23 -3.84
N THR A 73 -47.26 -6.08 -3.21
CA THR A 73 -46.46 -5.76 -2.01
C THR A 73 -46.02 -6.94 -1.15
N GLU A 74 -44.70 -7.07 -0.94
CA GLU A 74 -44.16 -7.32 0.40
C GLU A 74 -42.84 -6.56 0.62
N LYS A 75 -42.84 -5.82 1.72
CA LYS A 75 -41.80 -4.92 2.18
C LYS A 75 -40.96 -5.68 3.19
N TYR A 76 -39.93 -6.39 2.75
CA TYR A 76 -38.88 -6.87 3.66
C TYR A 76 -37.68 -5.94 3.62
N LYS A 77 -37.62 -5.08 4.64
CA LYS A 77 -36.38 -4.46 5.09
C LYS A 77 -35.48 -5.57 5.62
N THR A 78 -34.42 -5.88 4.91
CA THR A 78 -33.24 -6.53 5.49
C THR A 78 -32.06 -5.65 5.13
N GLY A 79 -31.45 -5.06 6.15
CA GLY A 79 -30.19 -4.37 6.00
C GLY A 79 -29.15 -5.36 5.49
N LEU A 80 -28.78 -5.21 4.23
CA LEU A 80 -27.65 -5.89 3.63
C LEU A 80 -26.61 -4.81 3.40
N LEU A 81 -25.45 -5.00 4.03
CA LEU A 81 -24.22 -4.26 3.80
C LEU A 81 -24.08 -4.01 2.29
N ASP A 82 -23.91 -2.74 1.90
CA ASP A 82 -23.80 -2.32 0.51
C ASP A 82 -22.83 -3.23 -0.23
N ALA A 83 -23.36 -4.03 -1.15
CA ALA A 83 -22.57 -4.88 -2.01
C ALA A 83 -21.68 -3.98 -2.87
N LEU A 84 -20.36 -4.15 -2.75
CA LEU A 84 -19.37 -3.48 -3.59
C LEU A 84 -19.70 -3.72 -5.09
N PRO A 85 -19.41 -2.76 -5.99
CA PRO A 85 -19.83 -2.85 -7.38
C PRO A 85 -19.28 -4.11 -8.05
N ALA A 86 -20.11 -4.70 -8.91
CA ALA A 86 -19.79 -5.91 -9.64
C ALA A 86 -18.43 -5.78 -10.35
N ALA A 87 -17.50 -6.68 -10.01
CA ALA A 87 -16.27 -6.88 -10.76
C ALA A 87 -16.60 -6.87 -12.26
N GLY A 88 -15.98 -5.94 -12.97
CA GLY A 88 -16.15 -5.75 -14.41
C GLY A 88 -15.79 -7.00 -15.22
N SER A 89 -16.07 -6.92 -16.52
CA SER A 89 -15.71 -7.88 -17.58
C SER A 89 -14.52 -8.81 -17.29
N LEU A 90 -14.65 -10.10 -17.65
CA LEU A 90 -13.58 -11.11 -17.55
C LEU A 90 -12.27 -10.72 -18.25
N ILE A 91 -12.33 -9.77 -19.19
CA ILE A 91 -11.16 -9.21 -19.87
C ILE A 91 -10.92 -7.81 -19.33
N VAL A 92 -9.75 -7.62 -18.73
CA VAL A 92 -9.27 -6.36 -18.15
C VAL A 92 -8.35 -5.69 -19.16
N TYR A 93 -8.78 -4.55 -19.67
CA TYR A 93 -7.99 -3.73 -20.59
C TYR A 93 -7.54 -2.43 -19.95
N ASP A 94 -8.23 -1.97 -18.90
CA ASP A 94 -7.94 -0.70 -18.25
C ASP A 94 -6.57 -0.77 -17.57
N ARG A 95 -5.66 0.12 -17.95
CA ARG A 95 -4.29 0.16 -17.42
C ARG A 95 -4.26 0.54 -15.96
N ASP A 96 -5.15 1.45 -15.58
CA ASP A 96 -5.28 1.99 -14.23
C ASP A 96 -6.74 2.41 -13.94
N CYS A 97 -6.97 2.92 -12.74
CA CYS A 97 -8.28 3.37 -12.32
C CYS A 97 -8.80 4.59 -13.10
N SER A 98 -7.94 5.38 -13.75
CA SER A 98 -8.36 6.55 -14.53
C SER A 98 -9.03 6.14 -15.83
N GLU A 99 -8.47 5.19 -16.59
CA GLU A 99 -9.11 4.63 -17.78
C GLU A 99 -10.45 3.96 -17.43
N LEU A 100 -10.48 3.21 -16.33
CA LEU A 100 -11.71 2.60 -15.82
C LEU A 100 -12.78 3.66 -15.49
N TYR A 101 -12.38 4.77 -14.86
CA TYR A 101 -13.28 5.86 -14.51
C TYR A 101 -13.80 6.58 -15.75
N GLU A 102 -12.96 6.86 -16.73
CA GLU A 102 -13.38 7.48 -18.00
C GLU A 102 -14.39 6.61 -18.75
N ARG A 103 -14.19 5.28 -18.71
CA ARG A 103 -15.05 4.32 -19.41
C ARG A 103 -16.40 4.08 -18.72
N LEU A 104 -16.41 3.93 -17.39
CA LEU A 104 -17.61 3.47 -16.66
C LEU A 104 -18.10 4.41 -15.55
N ARG A 105 -17.26 5.33 -15.08
CA ARG A 105 -17.48 6.13 -13.86
C ARG A 105 -18.07 5.31 -12.70
N PRO A 106 -17.44 4.17 -12.34
CA PRO A 106 -18.01 3.30 -11.31
C PRO A 106 -17.83 3.93 -9.92
N ALA A 107 -18.48 3.38 -8.89
CA ALA A 107 -18.26 3.81 -7.51
C ALA A 107 -16.88 3.35 -6.99
N SER A 108 -16.38 3.97 -5.92
CA SER A 108 -15.12 3.55 -5.29
C SER A 108 -15.14 2.08 -4.85
N GLY A 109 -14.03 1.37 -5.05
CA GLY A 109 -13.96 -0.05 -4.73
C GLY A 109 -12.73 -0.73 -5.28
N PHE A 110 -12.62 -2.03 -5.06
CA PHE A 110 -11.56 -2.83 -5.65
C PHE A 110 -11.92 -3.26 -7.07
N TYR A 111 -11.04 -2.96 -8.01
CA TYR A 111 -11.15 -3.33 -9.42
C TYR A 111 -9.87 -3.98 -9.90
N ARG A 112 -10.00 -4.75 -10.98
CA ARG A 112 -8.82 -5.24 -11.68
C ARG A 112 -8.34 -4.20 -12.67
N ILE A 113 -7.05 -3.96 -12.65
CA ILE A 113 -6.35 -3.13 -13.62
C ILE A 113 -5.21 -3.94 -14.22
N ARG A 114 -4.80 -3.59 -15.43
CA ARG A 114 -3.73 -4.27 -16.15
C ARG A 114 -2.72 -3.25 -16.64
N PRO A 115 -1.76 -2.82 -15.79
CA PRO A 115 -0.81 -1.76 -16.13
C PRO A 115 -0.04 -2.00 -17.43
N ARG A 116 0.32 -3.27 -17.68
CA ARG A 116 0.97 -3.71 -18.92
C ARG A 116 0.31 -4.94 -19.52
N VAL A 117 0.28 -4.99 -20.86
CA VAL A 117 -0.39 -6.04 -21.65
C VAL A 117 0.27 -7.42 -21.48
N ASP A 118 1.54 -7.47 -21.11
CA ASP A 118 2.33 -8.68 -20.87
C ASP A 118 2.26 -9.17 -19.41
N GLN A 119 1.62 -8.42 -18.50
CA GLN A 119 1.46 -8.77 -17.09
C GLN A 119 0.06 -9.28 -16.76
N ASP A 120 -0.07 -10.06 -15.69
CA ASP A 120 -1.37 -10.45 -15.14
C ASP A 120 -2.09 -9.24 -14.53
N PRO A 121 -3.43 -9.16 -14.62
CA PRO A 121 -4.19 -8.10 -13.95
C PRO A 121 -4.03 -8.16 -12.44
N VAL A 122 -3.87 -7.00 -11.82
CA VAL A 122 -3.75 -6.82 -10.37
C VAL A 122 -5.02 -6.21 -9.79
N LEU A 123 -5.35 -6.57 -8.54
CA LEU A 123 -6.46 -5.97 -7.80
C LEU A 123 -5.98 -4.67 -7.15
N ALA A 124 -6.61 -3.54 -7.50
CA ALA A 124 -6.30 -2.23 -6.95
C ALA A 124 -7.56 -1.56 -6.43
N PHE A 125 -7.43 -0.76 -5.36
CA PHE A 125 -8.54 0.08 -4.94
C PHE A 125 -8.57 1.34 -5.81
N CYS A 126 -9.69 1.56 -6.50
CA CYS A 126 -9.96 2.77 -7.23
C CYS A 126 -10.80 3.71 -6.37
N ASP A 127 -10.24 4.87 -6.03
CA ASP A 127 -10.97 5.96 -5.39
C ASP A 127 -11.56 6.85 -6.48
N MET A 128 -12.88 6.75 -6.62
CA MET A 128 -13.65 7.47 -7.63
C MET A 128 -14.36 8.69 -7.04
N ASP A 129 -14.41 8.82 -5.71
CA ASP A 129 -15.10 9.89 -5.01
C ASP A 129 -14.22 11.15 -4.88
N ASP A 130 -12.89 10.98 -4.90
CA ASP A 130 -11.91 12.07 -4.78
C ASP A 130 -11.59 12.76 -6.14
N GLY A 131 -12.64 13.12 -6.88
CA GLY A 131 -12.50 13.71 -8.22
C GLY A 131 -12.18 12.69 -9.32
N GLY A 132 -12.38 11.39 -9.05
CA GLY A 132 -12.36 10.32 -10.04
C GLY A 132 -10.98 9.77 -10.41
N GLY A 133 -10.92 8.44 -10.58
CA GLY A 133 -9.85 7.77 -11.30
C GLY A 133 -8.53 7.60 -10.55
N TRP A 134 -8.53 7.62 -9.23
CA TRP A 134 -7.29 7.44 -8.45
C TRP A 134 -7.01 5.97 -8.18
N THR A 135 -5.81 5.52 -8.55
CA THR A 135 -5.29 4.20 -8.16
C THR A 135 -4.59 4.32 -6.81
N VAL A 136 -5.12 3.68 -5.78
CA VAL A 136 -4.53 3.74 -4.43
C VAL A 136 -3.36 2.76 -4.35
N LEU A 137 -2.17 3.28 -4.05
CA LEU A 137 -0.93 2.50 -3.92
C LEU A 137 -0.72 2.01 -2.49
N GLN A 138 -1.15 2.82 -1.51
CA GLN A 138 -0.96 2.56 -0.10
C GLN A 138 -2.12 3.11 0.71
N ARG A 139 -2.48 2.41 1.79
CA ARG A 139 -3.47 2.87 2.75
C ARG A 139 -3.14 2.42 4.18
N ARG A 140 -3.15 3.36 5.13
CA ARG A 140 -3.11 3.12 6.59
C ARG A 140 -4.32 3.74 7.26
N ARG A 141 -4.92 3.08 8.25
CA ARG A 141 -6.12 3.56 8.95
C ARG A 141 -6.30 3.01 10.36
N HIS A 142 -5.94 1.75 10.60
CA HIS A 142 -6.27 1.06 11.85
C HIS A 142 -5.16 0.18 12.42
N GLY A 143 -4.06 -0.03 11.68
CA GLY A 143 -2.90 -0.78 12.16
C GLY A 143 -3.10 -2.29 12.30
N LYS A 144 -3.99 -2.90 11.49
CA LYS A 144 -4.22 -4.36 11.51
C LYS A 144 -3.22 -5.10 10.63
N VAL A 145 -2.72 -4.44 9.59
CA VAL A 145 -1.70 -5.02 8.71
C VAL A 145 -0.33 -4.57 9.19
N ASP A 146 0.56 -5.53 9.38
CA ASP A 146 1.96 -5.28 9.69
C ASP A 146 2.72 -4.87 8.42
N PHE A 147 3.39 -3.72 8.50
CA PHE A 147 4.21 -3.14 7.42
C PHE A 147 5.72 -3.39 7.66
N ASP A 148 6.15 -3.96 8.78
CA ASP A 148 7.54 -4.40 8.97
C ASP A 148 7.77 -5.72 8.21
N ARG A 149 7.91 -5.60 6.89
CA ARG A 149 7.98 -6.70 5.92
C ARG A 149 9.31 -6.72 5.17
N ASP A 150 9.62 -7.90 4.64
CA ASP A 150 10.81 -8.17 3.82
C ASP A 150 10.65 -7.66 2.39
N TRP A 151 11.75 -7.64 1.64
CA TRP A 151 11.81 -7.13 0.26
C TRP A 151 10.76 -7.75 -0.65
N VAL A 152 10.64 -9.08 -0.62
CA VAL A 152 9.71 -9.82 -1.48
C VAL A 152 8.27 -9.40 -1.24
N ASP A 153 7.88 -9.20 0.02
CA ASP A 153 6.54 -8.75 0.37
C ASP A 153 6.29 -7.33 -0.16
N TYR A 154 7.25 -6.40 -0.02
CA TYR A 154 7.14 -5.06 -0.59
C TYR A 154 7.15 -5.01 -2.11
N ARG A 155 7.87 -5.94 -2.74
CA ARG A 155 7.94 -6.10 -4.19
C ARG A 155 6.60 -6.55 -4.77
N ASP A 156 6.05 -7.63 -4.22
CA ASP A 156 4.85 -8.30 -4.71
C ASP A 156 3.55 -7.63 -4.19
N GLY A 157 3.63 -6.91 -3.07
CA GLY A 157 2.48 -6.30 -2.40
C GLY A 157 1.92 -7.16 -1.28
N PHE A 158 1.25 -6.51 -0.32
CA PHE A 158 0.67 -7.17 0.85
C PHE A 158 -0.49 -6.38 1.43
N GLY A 159 -1.24 -7.03 2.31
CA GLY A 159 -2.37 -6.46 3.03
C GLY A 159 -3.68 -7.15 2.67
N ASP A 160 -4.78 -6.54 3.09
CA ASP A 160 -6.12 -7.04 2.82
C ASP A 160 -6.74 -6.26 1.66
N PHE A 161 -7.27 -6.97 0.67
CA PHE A 161 -7.94 -6.38 -0.50
C PHE A 161 -9.43 -6.79 -0.55
N LYS A 162 -10.09 -6.79 0.61
CA LYS A 162 -11.43 -7.37 0.78
C LYS A 162 -12.47 -6.30 1.09
N LEU A 163 -12.14 -5.35 1.96
CA LEU A 163 -13.02 -4.31 2.47
C LEU A 163 -12.48 -2.94 2.11
N TRP A 164 -13.39 -1.98 1.93
CA TRP A 164 -13.06 -0.60 1.57
C TRP A 164 -12.10 0.08 2.56
N ASN A 165 -12.05 -0.39 3.81
CA ASN A 165 -11.26 0.17 4.89
C ASN A 165 -9.96 -0.61 5.19
N ASP A 166 -9.62 -1.59 4.36
CA ASP A 166 -8.41 -2.39 4.55
C ASP A 166 -7.13 -1.57 4.36
N GLU A 167 -6.03 -2.13 4.87
CA GLU A 167 -4.69 -1.57 4.76
C GLU A 167 -3.86 -2.45 3.83
N PHE A 168 -3.10 -1.83 2.95
CA PHE A 168 -2.29 -2.55 1.99
C PHE A 168 -1.15 -1.69 1.45
N TRP A 169 -0.19 -2.39 0.87
CA TRP A 169 0.82 -1.88 -0.06
C TRP A 169 0.61 -2.60 -1.39
N LEU A 170 0.41 -1.85 -2.47
CA LEU A 170 0.10 -2.43 -3.78
C LEU A 170 1.21 -3.32 -4.32
N GLY A 171 2.47 -3.05 -3.97
CA GLY A 171 3.65 -3.76 -4.47
C GLY A 171 4.51 -2.88 -5.37
N ASN A 172 5.81 -2.86 -5.14
CA ASN A 172 6.74 -2.01 -5.88
C ASN A 172 6.76 -2.34 -7.38
N GLU A 173 6.63 -3.62 -7.75
CA GLU A 173 6.60 -4.02 -9.16
C GLU A 173 5.36 -3.47 -9.87
N HIS A 174 4.20 -3.53 -9.21
CA HIS A 174 2.96 -2.96 -9.72
C HIS A 174 3.01 -1.43 -9.80
N ILE A 175 3.58 -0.77 -8.79
CA ILE A 175 3.77 0.68 -8.80
C ILE A 175 4.72 1.07 -9.95
N HIS A 176 5.82 0.35 -10.13
CA HIS A 176 6.78 0.60 -11.22
C HIS A 176 6.09 0.48 -12.58
N SER A 177 5.32 -0.58 -12.79
CA SER A 177 4.55 -0.75 -14.03
C SER A 177 3.57 0.39 -14.31
N LEU A 178 2.90 0.91 -13.27
CA LEU A 178 1.96 2.02 -13.40
C LEU A 178 2.65 3.35 -13.75
N VAL A 179 3.81 3.63 -13.14
CA VAL A 179 4.48 4.94 -13.28
C VAL A 179 5.56 4.99 -14.35
N LYS A 180 5.83 3.85 -15.03
CA LYS A 180 6.89 3.75 -16.05
C LYS A 180 6.65 4.68 -17.24
N ASP A 181 5.38 4.77 -17.66
CA ASP A 181 4.99 5.44 -18.89
C ASP A 181 4.16 6.69 -18.55
N GLY A 182 4.55 7.84 -19.12
CA GLY A 182 3.81 9.09 -18.99
C GLY A 182 4.13 9.90 -17.73
N GLU A 183 3.48 11.06 -17.65
CA GLU A 183 3.60 11.96 -16.52
C GLU A 183 2.56 11.60 -15.45
N ASN A 184 3.03 11.40 -14.23
CA ASN A 184 2.25 10.82 -13.14
C ASN A 184 2.11 11.80 -11.98
N LEU A 185 0.88 11.98 -11.50
CA LEU A 185 0.57 12.76 -10.31
C LEU A 185 0.31 11.81 -9.15
N VAL A 186 1.09 11.96 -8.09
CA VAL A 186 0.81 11.31 -6.81
C VAL A 186 0.18 12.32 -5.85
N LYS A 187 -0.92 11.91 -5.24
CA LYS A 187 -1.58 12.61 -4.14
C LYS A 187 -1.41 11.79 -2.87
N ILE A 188 -1.03 12.43 -1.78
CA ILE A 188 -0.98 11.82 -0.46
C ILE A 188 -1.97 12.54 0.45
N ASP A 189 -2.96 11.79 0.92
CA ASP A 189 -3.90 12.24 1.94
C ASP A 189 -3.36 11.87 3.32
N LEU A 190 -3.36 12.83 4.24
CA LEU A 190 -2.89 12.70 5.62
C LEU A 190 -4.00 13.13 6.57
N MET A 191 -4.18 12.40 7.69
CA MET A 191 -5.10 12.76 8.75
C MET A 191 -4.50 12.45 10.12
N ASP A 192 -4.63 13.41 11.04
CA ASP A 192 -4.22 13.25 12.43
C ASP A 192 -5.34 12.62 13.30
N TRP A 193 -5.11 12.55 14.61
CA TRP A 193 -6.12 12.00 15.54
C TRP A 193 -7.22 12.98 15.92
N SER A 194 -7.03 14.29 15.70
CA SER A 194 -8.05 15.31 15.89
C SER A 194 -9.05 15.39 14.71
N GLY A 195 -8.69 14.80 13.57
CA GLY A 195 -9.49 14.80 12.34
C GLY A 195 -9.06 15.89 11.34
N GLU A 196 -8.01 16.65 11.64
CA GLU A 196 -7.40 17.58 10.68
C GLU A 196 -6.82 16.78 9.51
N LYS A 197 -7.03 17.29 8.29
CA LYS A 197 -6.56 16.66 7.05
C LYS A 197 -5.57 17.57 6.34
N ARG A 198 -4.53 16.97 5.76
CA ARG A 198 -3.60 17.63 4.83
C ARG A 198 -3.50 16.82 3.55
N GLN A 199 -3.25 17.51 2.45
CA GLN A 199 -3.07 16.90 1.14
C GLN A 199 -1.79 17.43 0.53
N VAL A 200 -0.99 16.54 -0.02
CA VAL A 200 0.23 16.90 -0.76
C VAL A 200 0.25 16.20 -2.11
N TYR A 201 0.89 16.84 -3.07
CA TYR A 201 0.93 16.43 -4.45
C TYR A 201 2.37 16.44 -4.95
N TYR A 202 2.74 15.41 -5.71
CA TYR A 202 4.04 15.28 -6.35
C TYR A 202 3.82 14.96 -7.83
N GLN A 203 4.28 15.84 -8.71
CA GLN A 203 4.27 15.63 -10.15
C GLN A 203 5.46 14.79 -10.59
N ASN A 204 5.40 14.18 -11.77
CA ASN A 204 6.46 13.38 -12.37
C ASN A 204 7.02 12.31 -11.41
N PHE A 205 6.13 11.73 -10.61
CA PHE A 205 6.47 10.65 -9.70
C PHE A 205 6.86 9.42 -10.52
N ARG A 206 8.06 8.90 -10.29
CA ARG A 206 8.59 7.71 -10.98
C ARG A 206 9.39 6.87 -10.00
N ILE A 207 9.32 5.56 -10.19
CA ILE A 207 10.22 4.62 -9.55
C ILE A 207 10.90 3.75 -10.59
N THR A 208 12.18 3.44 -10.39
CA THR A 208 12.93 2.54 -11.27
C THR A 208 12.52 1.09 -11.06
N ASP A 209 13.13 0.17 -11.82
CA ASP A 209 12.87 -1.27 -11.70
C ASP A 209 13.59 -1.87 -10.48
N GLU A 210 13.41 -3.18 -10.27
CA GLU A 210 14.07 -3.91 -9.17
C GLU A 210 15.61 -3.85 -9.27
N LYS A 211 16.18 -3.74 -10.48
CA LYS A 211 17.63 -3.70 -10.70
C LYS A 211 18.28 -2.44 -10.10
N ASP A 212 17.55 -1.32 -10.08
CA ASP A 212 17.94 -0.10 -9.37
C ASP A 212 17.16 0.07 -8.06
N SER A 213 16.66 -1.03 -7.50
CA SER A 213 16.01 -1.09 -6.17
C SER A 213 14.86 -0.09 -6.03
N TYR A 214 14.02 0.04 -7.06
CA TYR A 214 12.83 0.89 -7.05
C TYR A 214 13.09 2.35 -6.65
N ARG A 215 14.21 2.92 -7.11
CA ARG A 215 14.64 4.29 -6.79
C ARG A 215 13.57 5.33 -7.11
N LEU A 216 13.23 6.14 -6.12
CA LEU A 216 12.22 7.19 -6.25
C LEU A 216 12.77 8.44 -6.91
N TRP A 217 11.98 9.06 -7.78
CA TRP A 217 12.11 10.46 -8.15
C TRP A 217 10.74 11.10 -8.23
N TYR A 218 10.69 12.40 -8.00
CA TYR A 218 9.52 13.22 -8.23
C TYR A 218 9.96 14.63 -8.62
N GLY A 219 9.06 15.35 -9.28
CA GLY A 219 9.22 16.74 -9.70
C GLY A 219 8.61 17.71 -8.69
N LEU A 220 7.74 18.59 -9.18
CA LEU A 220 7.18 19.67 -8.37
C LEU A 220 6.28 19.15 -7.24
N TYR A 221 6.51 19.68 -6.04
CA TYR A 221 5.66 19.52 -4.87
C TYR A 221 4.62 20.65 -4.79
N SER A 222 3.39 20.31 -4.36
CA SER A 222 2.41 21.29 -3.90
C SER A 222 1.54 20.70 -2.78
N GLY A 223 0.83 21.57 -2.04
CA GLY A 223 -0.13 21.13 -1.01
C GLY A 223 0.14 21.71 0.38
N THR A 224 -0.65 21.25 1.35
CA THR A 224 -0.81 21.89 2.67
C THR A 224 -0.07 21.18 3.81
N GLY A 225 0.56 20.02 3.56
CA GLY A 225 1.27 19.21 4.57
C GLY A 225 2.77 19.50 4.70
N GLY A 226 3.32 20.40 3.88
CA GLY A 226 4.76 20.57 3.72
C GLY A 226 5.41 19.42 2.94
N ASP A 227 6.59 19.66 2.38
CA ASP A 227 7.32 18.66 1.60
C ASP A 227 8.02 17.65 2.51
N GLY A 228 7.25 16.68 3.01
CA GLY A 228 7.73 15.62 3.89
C GLY A 228 8.67 14.64 3.19
N LEU A 229 8.54 14.42 1.88
CA LEU A 229 9.48 13.58 1.13
C LEU A 229 10.86 14.21 1.02
N CYS A 230 11.00 15.53 1.09
CA CYS A 230 12.30 16.20 1.12
C CYS A 230 12.72 16.77 2.48
N GLY A 231 11.94 16.58 3.54
CA GLY A 231 12.26 17.12 4.86
C GLY A 231 12.13 18.64 5.00
N GLY A 232 11.35 19.28 4.14
CA GLY A 232 11.07 20.72 4.20
C GLY A 232 12.16 21.59 3.57
N ARG A 233 12.47 22.74 4.18
CA ARG A 233 13.36 23.78 3.61
C ARG A 233 14.77 23.80 4.19
N GLY A 234 15.04 23.01 5.22
CA GLY A 234 16.33 22.97 5.90
C GLY A 234 17.34 22.17 5.09
N MET A 235 18.55 22.72 4.90
CA MET A 235 19.59 22.08 4.09
C MET A 235 20.04 20.74 4.67
N LEU A 236 20.14 20.64 5.99
CA LEU A 236 20.59 19.43 6.67
C LEU A 236 19.55 18.31 6.57
N GLU A 237 18.28 18.65 6.78
CA GLU A 237 17.14 17.75 6.65
C GLU A 237 16.99 17.29 5.21
N GLN A 238 17.10 18.18 4.23
CA GLN A 238 17.09 17.79 2.81
C GLN A 238 18.23 16.82 2.47
N TRP A 239 19.46 17.12 2.91
CA TRP A 239 20.61 16.25 2.66
C TRP A 239 20.42 14.85 3.27
N SER A 240 19.92 14.78 4.49
CA SER A 240 19.86 13.54 5.28
C SER A 240 18.55 12.77 5.15
N SER A 241 17.46 13.41 4.74
CA SER A 241 16.12 12.81 4.80
C SER A 241 15.33 12.89 3.50
N CYS A 242 15.85 13.58 2.47
CA CYS A 242 15.14 13.66 1.19
C CYS A 242 15.14 12.30 0.47
N ALA A 243 13.95 11.88 0.06
CA ALA A 243 13.66 10.59 -0.56
C ALA A 243 13.88 10.60 -2.08
N SER A 244 13.96 11.79 -2.70
CA SER A 244 14.24 11.90 -4.13
C SER A 244 15.66 11.40 -4.44
N GLY A 245 15.76 10.47 -5.39
CA GLY A 245 16.97 9.75 -5.74
C GLY A 245 17.34 8.60 -4.79
N MET A 246 16.54 8.31 -3.75
CA MET A 246 16.83 7.21 -2.82
C MET A 246 16.27 5.88 -3.34
N GLN A 247 17.01 4.81 -3.05
CA GLN A 247 16.57 3.44 -3.31
C GLN A 247 15.61 2.99 -2.21
N PHE A 248 14.73 2.06 -2.55
CA PHE A 248 13.86 1.43 -1.58
C PHE A 248 14.69 0.49 -0.70
N SER A 249 14.40 0.47 0.60
CA SER A 249 15.04 -0.43 1.56
C SER A 249 14.00 -1.11 2.45
N THR A 250 14.28 -2.34 2.83
CA THR A 250 13.49 -3.19 3.74
C THR A 250 14.41 -3.77 4.82
N ARG A 251 13.84 -4.42 5.84
CA ARG A 251 14.65 -4.89 6.99
C ARG A 251 15.74 -5.90 6.60
N ASP A 252 15.52 -6.62 5.51
CA ASP A 252 16.38 -7.66 4.91
C ASP A 252 17.22 -7.16 3.72
N GLN A 253 16.94 -5.97 3.18
CA GLN A 253 17.69 -5.38 2.06
C GLN A 253 17.95 -3.89 2.30
N ASP A 254 19.21 -3.59 2.59
CA ASP A 254 19.68 -2.25 2.93
C ASP A 254 20.27 -1.54 1.71
N HIS A 255 19.57 -0.52 1.22
CA HIS A 255 20.00 0.36 0.14
C HIS A 255 19.97 1.84 0.58
N ASP A 256 19.97 2.09 1.90
CA ASP A 256 19.93 3.44 2.44
C ASP A 256 21.34 4.04 2.55
N ARG A 257 21.44 5.28 3.03
CA ARG A 257 22.72 6.01 3.13
C ARG A 257 23.28 6.04 4.55
N TYR A 258 22.71 5.24 5.46
CA TYR A 258 23.09 5.21 6.85
C TYR A 258 24.17 4.16 7.13
N LEU A 259 25.43 4.54 6.91
CA LEU A 259 26.60 3.64 7.06
C LEU A 259 26.77 2.97 8.44
N GLN A 260 26.10 3.44 9.50
CA GLN A 260 26.25 2.92 10.86
C GLN A 260 25.17 1.90 11.26
N GLY A 261 24.17 1.65 10.42
CA GLY A 261 23.06 0.76 10.72
C GLY A 261 22.15 0.58 9.51
N SER A 262 20.89 0.25 9.75
CA SER A 262 19.88 0.14 8.68
C SER A 262 18.63 0.91 9.11
N CYS A 263 18.24 1.90 8.30
CA CYS A 263 17.06 2.71 8.55
C CYS A 263 15.80 1.86 8.55
N ALA A 264 15.68 0.89 7.64
CA ALA A 264 14.50 0.02 7.60
C ALA A 264 14.37 -0.83 8.88
N GLN A 265 15.49 -1.33 9.43
CA GLN A 265 15.48 -2.09 10.67
C GLN A 265 15.10 -1.24 11.89
N GLU A 266 15.53 0.02 11.94
CA GLU A 266 15.20 0.96 13.03
C GLU A 266 13.75 1.47 12.92
N ASN A 267 13.30 1.75 11.69
CA ASN A 267 12.05 2.44 11.38
C ASN A 267 10.86 1.54 11.04
N LYS A 268 11.04 0.21 11.03
CA LYS A 268 9.97 -0.80 11.04
C LYS A 268 8.99 -0.67 9.88
N GLY A 269 9.53 -0.56 8.68
CA GLY A 269 8.78 -0.54 7.44
C GLY A 269 9.68 -0.35 6.24
N GLY A 270 9.25 -0.79 5.06
CA GLY A 270 9.94 -0.53 3.80
C GLY A 270 9.67 0.88 3.28
N TRP A 271 10.72 1.59 2.89
CA TRP A 271 10.62 2.98 2.41
C TRP A 271 11.83 3.39 1.57
N TRP A 272 11.72 4.54 0.89
CA TRP A 272 12.85 5.23 0.26
C TRP A 272 13.68 5.98 1.31
N TYR A 273 14.38 5.22 2.15
CA TYR A 273 15.21 5.78 3.21
C TYR A 273 16.49 6.42 2.66
N ASN A 274 16.90 7.49 3.34
CA ASN A 274 18.19 8.16 3.19
C ASN A 274 19.02 7.93 4.48
N ARG A 275 18.99 8.89 5.42
CA ARG A 275 19.67 8.85 6.73
C ARG A 275 18.87 9.61 7.84
N CYS A 276 17.66 9.20 8.21
CA CYS A 276 16.89 8.10 7.64
C CYS A 276 15.70 8.62 6.83
N HIS A 277 14.85 9.46 7.41
CA HIS A 277 13.67 9.97 6.74
C HIS A 277 13.19 11.28 7.37
N ALA A 278 12.29 11.96 6.68
CA ALA A 278 11.46 13.02 7.23
C ALA A 278 9.97 12.69 7.13
N ALA A 279 9.65 11.62 6.41
CA ALA A 279 8.33 11.02 6.34
C ALA A 279 8.50 9.51 6.25
N ASN A 280 7.68 8.78 7.00
CA ASN A 280 7.62 7.33 6.93
C ASN A 280 6.16 6.91 7.06
N LEU A 281 5.46 6.76 5.93
CA LEU A 281 4.05 6.36 5.93
C LEU A 281 3.86 4.85 6.11
N ASN A 282 4.95 4.09 6.03
CA ASN A 282 4.99 2.64 6.17
C ASN A 282 5.47 2.20 7.56
N GLY A 283 5.79 3.13 8.46
CA GLY A 283 6.22 2.82 9.82
C GLY A 283 5.16 2.13 10.67
N LYS A 284 5.51 1.87 11.92
CA LYS A 284 4.66 1.25 12.91
C LYS A 284 3.45 2.13 13.22
N PHE A 285 2.27 1.51 13.26
CA PHE A 285 1.03 2.21 13.54
C PHE A 285 0.87 2.43 15.05
N TYR A 286 1.07 3.66 15.54
CA TYR A 286 0.80 4.02 16.93
C TYR A 286 -0.57 4.69 17.06
N HIS A 287 -1.38 4.18 17.98
CA HIS A 287 -2.69 4.76 18.29
C HIS A 287 -2.57 6.02 19.15
N GLY A 288 -3.40 7.02 18.89
CA GLY A 288 -3.49 8.23 19.72
C GLY A 288 -2.51 9.36 19.38
N GLY A 289 -1.72 9.22 18.31
CA GLY A 289 -0.86 10.28 17.80
C GLY A 289 0.51 10.25 18.44
N LEU A 290 0.68 10.96 19.54
CA LEU A 290 1.97 11.04 20.24
C LEU A 290 2.40 9.66 20.73
N TYR A 291 3.65 9.30 20.44
CA TYR A 291 4.21 8.03 20.87
C TYR A 291 5.63 8.20 21.43
N LYS A 292 6.07 7.20 22.17
CA LYS A 292 7.44 7.11 22.70
C LYS A 292 8.05 5.79 22.22
N GLY A 293 9.26 5.86 21.72
CA GLY A 293 10.00 4.72 21.20
C GLY A 293 11.50 4.97 21.28
N ARG A 294 12.29 3.93 21.04
CA ARG A 294 13.74 4.07 20.88
C ARG A 294 14.09 4.89 19.63
N TYR A 295 13.27 4.76 18.60
CA TYR A 295 13.37 5.43 17.31
C TYR A 295 12.03 6.05 16.94
N ASP A 296 12.06 7.01 16.03
CA ASP A 296 10.93 7.72 15.45
C ASP A 296 10.26 6.92 14.31
N ASN A 297 9.89 5.68 14.65
CA ASN A 297 9.44 4.65 13.71
C ASN A 297 7.92 4.60 13.47
N GLY A 298 7.20 5.69 13.72
CA GLY A 298 5.75 5.77 13.54
C GLY A 298 5.32 6.00 12.09
N VAL A 299 4.00 6.12 11.87
CA VAL A 299 3.44 6.62 10.60
C VAL A 299 3.56 8.14 10.59
N VAL A 300 4.68 8.70 10.11
CA VAL A 300 5.04 10.11 10.36
C VAL A 300 5.09 10.96 9.10
N TRP A 301 4.77 12.25 9.25
CA TRP A 301 4.99 13.29 8.26
C TRP A 301 5.62 14.51 8.95
N GLY A 302 6.95 14.57 8.93
CA GLY A 302 7.75 15.45 9.79
C GLY A 302 7.49 16.94 9.59
N THR A 303 7.17 17.37 8.37
CA THR A 303 6.88 18.78 8.07
C THR A 303 5.52 19.27 8.58
N TRP A 304 4.70 18.38 9.16
CA TRP A 304 3.39 18.76 9.72
C TRP A 304 3.29 18.48 11.22
N GLN A 305 3.35 17.21 11.65
CA GLN A 305 3.16 16.82 13.07
C GLN A 305 4.47 16.44 13.76
N GLY A 306 5.61 16.55 13.07
CA GLY A 306 6.90 16.08 13.55
C GLY A 306 7.04 14.55 13.49
N LEU A 307 8.18 14.06 13.97
CA LEU A 307 8.55 12.64 13.87
C LEU A 307 8.04 11.79 15.07
N TRP A 308 7.58 12.43 16.14
CA TRP A 308 7.06 11.75 17.35
C TRP A 308 5.52 11.72 17.42
N TYR A 309 4.86 11.94 16.28
CA TYR A 309 3.42 11.86 16.13
C TYR A 309 3.05 10.92 14.97
N SER A 310 2.38 9.81 15.27
CA SER A 310 1.89 8.85 14.29
C SER A 310 0.52 9.27 13.78
N LEU A 311 0.38 9.43 12.48
CA LEU A 311 -0.87 9.78 11.82
C LEU A 311 -1.92 8.68 11.96
N ARG A 312 -3.20 9.09 11.90
CA ARG A 312 -4.36 8.19 12.02
C ARG A 312 -4.74 7.56 10.70
N HIS A 313 -4.71 8.33 9.62
CA HIS A 313 -5.02 7.84 8.29
C HIS A 313 -4.06 8.42 7.26
N THR A 314 -3.56 7.56 6.39
CA THR A 314 -2.72 7.95 5.26
C THR A 314 -3.13 7.17 4.03
N SER A 315 -3.07 7.82 2.87
CA SER A 315 -3.29 7.14 1.60
C SER A 315 -2.43 7.76 0.52
N ILE A 316 -1.68 6.93 -0.20
CA ILE A 316 -0.92 7.33 -1.39
C ILE A 316 -1.73 6.91 -2.61
N LYS A 317 -2.05 7.86 -3.48
CA LYS A 317 -2.87 7.68 -4.67
C LYS A 317 -2.14 8.18 -5.90
N LEU A 318 -2.33 7.49 -7.01
CA LEU A 318 -1.72 7.78 -8.31
C LEU A 318 -2.79 8.05 -9.35
N ARG A 319 -2.55 9.06 -10.19
CA ARG A 319 -3.34 9.32 -11.39
C ARG A 319 -2.44 9.91 -12.50
N PRO A 320 -2.55 9.45 -13.76
CA PRO A 320 -1.83 10.06 -14.88
C PRO A 320 -2.25 11.54 -15.09
N LEU A 321 -1.29 12.41 -15.43
CA LEU A 321 -1.54 13.83 -15.67
C LEU A 321 -2.34 14.10 -16.96
N LEU A 322 -2.18 13.29 -18.00
CA LEU A 322 -2.91 13.44 -19.26
C LEU A 322 -4.45 13.32 -19.09
N SER A 323 -4.93 12.65 -18.04
CA SER A 323 -6.36 12.57 -17.72
C SER A 323 -6.92 13.88 -17.11
N LEU A 324 -6.07 14.75 -16.55
CA LEU A 324 -6.48 16.02 -15.95
C LEU A 324 -6.75 17.10 -16.99
N ASP A 325 -6.01 17.14 -18.09
CA ASP A 325 -6.21 18.13 -19.15
C ASP A 325 -7.50 17.90 -19.94
N ASN A 326 -7.94 16.64 -20.07
CA ASN A 326 -9.23 16.29 -20.68
C ASN A 326 -10.44 16.78 -19.86
N LEU A 327 -10.27 17.01 -18.55
CA LEU A 327 -11.29 17.61 -17.68
C LEU A 327 -11.24 19.14 -17.69
N ALA A 328 -10.07 19.75 -17.93
CA ALA A 328 -9.92 21.19 -18.08
C ALA A 328 -10.42 21.71 -19.44
N GLY A 329 -10.49 20.86 -20.46
CA GLY A 329 -10.93 21.21 -21.83
C GLY A 329 -12.44 21.41 -22.04
N SER A 330 -13.29 21.21 -21.02
CA SER A 330 -14.75 21.41 -21.13
C SER A 330 -15.26 22.71 -20.47
N GLY A 331 -14.37 23.57 -19.97
CA GLY A 331 -14.74 24.88 -19.43
C GLY A 331 -14.82 25.93 -20.53
N ALA A 332 -16.00 26.13 -21.10
CA ALA A 332 -16.29 27.34 -21.88
C ALA A 332 -15.98 28.56 -21.00
N VAL A 333 -15.04 29.39 -21.45
CA VAL A 333 -14.81 30.74 -20.93
C VAL A 333 -16.07 31.55 -21.24
N PRO A 334 -16.79 32.11 -20.24
CA PRO A 334 -17.72 33.18 -20.53
C PRO A 334 -16.89 34.46 -20.70
N ASP A 335 -16.87 34.98 -21.92
CA ASP A 335 -16.61 36.39 -22.16
C ASP A 335 -17.59 37.24 -21.33
N VAL A 336 -17.07 38.12 -20.47
CA VAL A 336 -17.34 39.58 -20.35
C VAL A 336 -16.39 40.17 -19.32
#